data_AF-A0A3S3MTX8-F1
#
_entry.id   AF-A0A3S3MTX8-F1
#
_cell.length_a   1.000
_cell.length_b   1.000
_cell.length_c   1.000
_cell.angle_alpha   90.00
_cell.angle_beta   90.00
_cell.angle_gamma   90.00
#
_symmetry.space_group_name_H-M   'P 1'
#
loop_
_entity.id
_entity.type
_entity.pdbx_description
1 polymer ?
#
loop_
_entity_poly.entity_id
_entity_poly.type
_entity_poly.pdbx_seq_one_letter_code
_entity_poly.pdbx_strand_id
1 'polypeptide(L)'
;MGSSEGEEIAFVDVETTVPLRAGQRFALLELGVILVCPRKLVETASFSTLIRPHDLSLVSPTSTRCNGITRDAVSVAPTFRDVADKIYEILHGRVWAGHNIVRFDCLRIREAFVEIGRPAPEPKGTIDSLPLLTQRFGRRAGNMKMATLAAYFGLGQQKHRSLDDVRMNLEVIKYCATVLFLESSFPDIFTPNSWVSPRATARGHGNGNASPEGTGLNLTSPSDVEIGNHQEMISGDAAGEVLNLVESNLPVSEADALDFLSAIDQMKIDTSLPEAAMDERPTPDSPEEFPEVVASSEGCSGYAGFLDPDEVSIPSVSASLVPAYRGGSKRVLLHKDVLLQLCCMNLRVRFGVSSKFLDHAGRPRLSIVVDAPPSLCRVLDTCDHLAQKLSLDSGCNSEWRPLVTRRTGFNSSTVRLNIPTTANGATATYSTEMFQKEPSGSSRRLVFSRIDAAELDSLFVPGTPLDAHFSLDVYDYQQHAGIRLVAKRLIVHYKQEYLRSP
;
A
#
# COMPACT_ATOMS: atom_id res chain seq x y z
N MET A 1 33.58 5.62 21.07
CA MET A 1 32.48 6.13 20.24
C MET A 1 33.10 6.89 19.08
N GLY A 2 33.40 6.23 17.98
CA GLY A 2 33.85 6.89 16.75
C GLY A 2 32.62 7.33 15.96
N SER A 3 32.58 8.58 15.52
CA SER A 3 31.50 9.10 14.67
C SER A 3 31.47 8.34 13.34
N SER A 4 30.31 7.80 12.99
CA SER A 4 30.03 7.13 11.71
C SER A 4 29.88 8.13 10.54
N GLU A 5 30.53 9.30 10.63
CA GLU A 5 30.44 10.37 9.64
C GLU A 5 31.14 9.92 8.36
N GLY A 6 30.37 9.41 7.40
CA GLY A 6 30.85 8.99 6.08
C GLY A 6 30.41 7.61 5.60
N GLU A 7 29.73 6.80 6.43
CA GLU A 7 29.19 5.49 6.02
C GLU A 7 27.75 5.56 5.47
N GLU A 8 27.11 6.73 5.54
CA GLU A 8 25.71 6.90 5.14
C GLU A 8 25.56 6.95 3.62
N ILE A 9 24.42 6.44 3.15
CA ILE A 9 24.01 6.59 1.75
C ILE A 9 23.21 7.89 1.64
N ALA A 10 23.60 8.77 0.72
CA ALA A 10 22.85 9.98 0.41
C ALA A 10 21.79 9.66 -0.66
N PHE A 11 20.52 9.63 -0.27
CA PHE A 11 19.43 9.59 -1.23
C PHE A 11 19.14 11.00 -1.72
N VAL A 12 19.11 11.21 -3.03
CA VAL A 12 19.06 12.53 -3.66
C VAL A 12 17.97 12.58 -4.73
N ASP A 13 17.23 13.69 -4.73
CA ASP A 13 16.26 14.06 -5.76
C ASP A 13 16.33 15.57 -5.97
N VAL A 14 16.10 16.02 -7.20
CA VAL A 14 16.07 17.45 -7.53
C VAL A 14 14.84 17.85 -8.35
N GLU A 15 14.29 19.01 -8.01
CA GLU A 15 13.30 19.66 -8.86
C GLU A 15 13.95 20.70 -9.76
N THR A 16 13.46 20.78 -10.99
CA THR A 16 14.00 21.69 -12.00
C THR A 16 12.90 22.44 -12.74
N THR A 17 13.27 23.48 -13.47
CA THR A 17 12.40 24.09 -14.47
C THR A 17 12.12 23.10 -15.60
N VAL A 18 10.91 23.12 -16.15
CA VAL A 18 10.58 22.39 -17.38
C VAL A 18 10.96 23.24 -18.60
N PRO A 19 11.93 22.82 -19.42
CA PRO A 19 12.35 23.58 -20.61
C PRO A 19 11.19 23.74 -21.59
N LEU A 20 11.01 24.95 -22.15
CA LEU A 20 9.94 25.27 -23.10
C LEU A 20 10.34 24.95 -24.55
N ARG A 21 11.64 24.82 -24.82
CA ARG A 21 12.20 24.52 -26.15
C ARG A 21 13.21 23.38 -26.03
N ALA A 22 13.27 22.54 -27.06
CA ALA A 22 14.32 21.53 -27.16
C ALA A 22 15.71 22.21 -27.14
N GLY A 23 16.60 21.74 -26.26
CA GLY A 23 17.94 22.31 -26.08
C GLY A 23 18.05 23.43 -25.04
N GLN A 24 16.95 23.91 -24.46
CA GLN A 24 16.99 24.83 -23.33
C GLN A 24 17.47 24.10 -22.06
N ARG A 25 18.38 24.72 -21.31
CA ARG A 25 18.96 24.13 -20.10
C ARG A 25 17.92 24.06 -18.97
N PHE A 26 18.08 23.08 -18.09
CA PHE A 26 17.34 22.99 -16.84
C PHE A 26 17.97 23.94 -15.82
N ALA A 27 17.14 24.66 -15.07
CA ALA A 27 17.58 25.35 -13.86
C ALA A 27 17.14 24.54 -12.64
N LEU A 28 18.05 24.35 -11.69
CA LEU A 28 17.82 23.68 -10.42
C LEU A 28 16.97 24.57 -9.50
N LEU A 29 15.84 24.06 -9.00
CA LEU A 29 14.86 24.82 -8.20
C LEU A 29 14.73 24.29 -6.77
N GLU A 30 14.95 23.00 -6.55
CA GLU A 30 14.97 22.38 -5.23
C GLU A 30 15.98 21.24 -5.24
N LEU A 31 16.63 21.01 -4.11
CA LEU A 31 17.43 19.83 -3.86
C LEU A 31 17.00 19.23 -2.52
N GLY A 32 16.70 17.93 -2.52
CA GLY A 32 16.35 17.15 -1.35
C GLY A 32 17.34 16.02 -1.16
N VAL A 33 17.82 15.86 0.07
CA VAL A 33 18.73 14.80 0.47
C VAL A 33 18.29 14.19 1.80
N ILE A 34 18.27 12.88 1.88
CA ILE A 34 18.25 12.15 3.15
C ILE A 34 19.52 11.31 3.29
N LEU A 35 20.14 11.34 4.46
CA LEU A 35 21.22 10.42 4.81
C LEU A 35 20.61 9.19 5.45
N VAL A 36 21.02 8.02 4.97
CA VAL A 36 20.44 6.73 5.37
C VAL A 36 21.53 5.85 5.93
N CYS A 37 21.30 5.30 7.13
CA CYS A 37 22.16 4.28 7.70
C CYS A 37 22.04 2.98 6.86
N PRO A 38 23.12 2.50 6.21
CA PRO A 38 23.03 1.33 5.33
C PRO A 38 22.64 0.05 6.07
N ARG A 39 22.96 -0.05 7.36
CA ARG A 39 22.66 -1.24 8.18
C ARG A 39 21.21 -1.28 8.69
N LYS A 40 20.59 -0.11 8.88
CA LYS A 40 19.26 0.01 9.51
C LYS A 40 18.18 0.50 8.55
N LEU A 41 18.57 1.06 7.40
CA LEU A 41 17.67 1.65 6.39
C LEU A 41 16.72 2.70 6.99
N VAL A 42 17.23 3.46 7.96
CA VAL A 42 16.56 4.58 8.61
C VAL A 42 17.24 5.89 8.21
N GLU A 43 16.44 6.93 8.02
CA GLU A 43 16.90 8.30 7.84
C GLU A 43 17.62 8.76 9.13
N THR A 44 18.90 9.12 9.01
CA THR A 44 19.72 9.65 10.11
C THR A 44 19.76 11.17 10.11
N ALA A 45 19.67 11.77 8.92
CA ALA A 45 19.58 13.22 8.74
C ALA A 45 18.88 13.55 7.42
N SER A 46 18.40 14.79 7.31
CA SER A 46 17.85 15.32 6.06
C SER A 46 18.28 16.76 5.82
N PHE A 47 18.34 17.11 4.54
CA PHE A 47 18.61 18.46 4.05
C PHE A 47 17.71 18.74 2.86
N SER A 48 17.06 19.90 2.85
CA SER A 48 16.28 20.36 1.70
C SER A 48 16.41 21.86 1.57
N THR A 49 16.49 22.35 0.33
CA THR A 49 16.57 23.79 0.07
C THR A 49 15.97 24.13 -1.29
N LEU A 50 15.19 25.21 -1.33
CA LEU A 50 14.85 25.87 -2.60
C LEU A 50 16.07 26.64 -3.10
N ILE A 51 16.24 26.67 -4.42
CA ILE A 51 17.37 27.30 -5.08
C ILE A 51 16.83 28.33 -6.07
N ARG A 52 17.30 29.57 -5.91
CA ARG A 52 16.96 30.65 -6.81
C ARG A 52 17.77 30.51 -8.12
N PRO A 53 17.12 30.35 -9.28
CA PRO A 53 17.82 30.32 -10.55
C PRO A 53 18.35 31.72 -10.90
N HIS A 54 19.40 31.79 -11.72
CA HIS A 54 19.95 33.08 -12.19
C HIS A 54 18.91 33.90 -12.97
N ASP A 55 18.05 33.24 -13.73
CA ASP A 55 16.94 33.85 -14.45
C ASP A 55 15.59 33.32 -13.95
N LEU A 56 14.84 34.16 -13.22
CA LEU A 56 13.50 33.84 -12.69
C LEU A 56 12.43 33.68 -13.80
N SER A 57 12.71 34.16 -15.02
CA SER A 57 11.79 33.97 -16.16
C SER A 57 11.66 32.50 -16.57
N LEU A 58 12.68 31.68 -16.25
CA LEU A 58 12.71 30.24 -16.50
C LEU A 58 11.67 29.47 -15.67
N VAL A 59 11.22 30.05 -14.55
CA VAL A 59 10.14 29.49 -13.73
C VAL A 59 8.82 29.78 -14.43
N SER A 60 8.39 28.80 -15.22
CA SER A 60 7.15 28.84 -16.01
C SER A 60 5.97 28.21 -15.24
N PRO A 61 4.72 28.57 -15.58
CA PRO A 61 3.54 27.91 -15.00
C PRO A 61 3.53 26.39 -15.17
N THR A 62 4.15 25.89 -16.25
CA THR A 62 4.33 24.45 -16.48
C THR A 62 5.17 23.81 -15.40
N SER A 63 6.26 24.46 -14.97
CA SER A 63 7.13 23.99 -13.89
C SER A 63 6.37 23.96 -12.57
N THR A 64 5.68 25.07 -12.24
CA THR A 64 4.85 25.18 -11.03
C THR A 64 3.72 24.15 -10.98
N ARG A 65 3.12 23.79 -12.12
CA ARG A 65 2.09 22.74 -12.17
C ARG A 65 2.66 21.35 -11.85
N CYS A 66 3.92 21.10 -12.16
CA CYS A 66 4.56 19.81 -11.92
C CYS A 66 4.98 19.65 -10.46
N ASN A 67 5.64 20.64 -9.85
CA ASN A 67 6.26 20.53 -8.52
C ASN A 67 5.76 21.53 -7.47
N GLY A 68 4.80 22.39 -7.83
CA GLY A 68 4.25 23.39 -6.92
C GLY A 68 5.23 24.52 -6.56
N ILE A 69 6.42 24.58 -7.16
CA ILE A 69 7.40 25.63 -6.89
C ILE A 69 7.00 26.90 -7.65
N THR A 70 6.63 27.95 -6.92
CA THR A 70 6.21 29.24 -7.48
C THR A 70 7.42 30.16 -7.71
N ARG A 71 7.30 31.08 -8.67
CA ARG A 71 8.31 32.12 -8.91
C ARG A 71 8.58 32.94 -7.65
N ASP A 72 7.53 33.30 -6.93
CA ASP A 72 7.65 34.10 -5.71
C ASP A 72 8.42 33.34 -4.62
N ALA A 73 8.18 32.03 -4.46
CA ALA A 73 8.88 31.20 -3.48
C ALA A 73 10.39 31.12 -3.76
N VAL A 74 10.80 30.98 -5.04
CA VAL A 74 12.23 30.94 -5.38
C VAL A 74 12.86 32.32 -5.49
N SER A 75 12.08 33.40 -5.62
CA SER A 75 12.63 34.77 -5.71
C SER A 75 13.37 35.21 -4.44
N VAL A 76 12.95 34.69 -3.29
CA VAL A 76 13.53 34.93 -1.97
C VAL A 76 14.43 33.79 -1.48
N ALA A 77 14.57 32.72 -2.28
CA ALA A 77 15.42 31.58 -1.95
C ALA A 77 16.92 31.91 -2.12
N PRO A 78 17.82 31.18 -1.42
CA PRO A 78 19.25 31.33 -1.62
C PRO A 78 19.66 30.97 -3.07
N THR A 79 20.74 31.57 -3.56
CA THR A 79 21.33 31.14 -4.84
C THR A 79 22.06 29.81 -4.66
N PHE A 80 22.34 29.11 -5.75
CA PHE A 80 23.13 27.87 -5.68
C PHE A 80 24.51 28.12 -5.05
N ARG A 81 25.14 29.27 -5.30
CA ARG A 81 26.43 29.65 -4.70
C ARG A 81 26.37 29.70 -3.17
N ASP A 82 25.25 30.15 -2.60
CA ASP A 82 25.07 30.30 -1.16
C ASP A 82 24.94 28.93 -0.46
N VAL A 83 24.42 27.92 -1.15
CA VAL A 83 24.21 26.56 -0.59
C VAL A 83 25.24 25.53 -1.05
N ALA A 84 26.13 25.89 -1.99
CA ALA A 84 27.07 24.97 -2.63
C ALA A 84 28.01 24.28 -1.64
N ASP A 85 28.53 25.00 -0.63
CA ASP A 85 29.40 24.41 0.38
C ASP A 85 28.70 23.30 1.17
N LYS A 86 27.45 23.56 1.57
CA LYS A 86 26.68 22.59 2.35
C LYS A 86 26.31 21.36 1.52
N ILE A 87 25.91 21.57 0.27
CA ILE A 87 25.62 20.48 -0.68
C ILE A 87 26.88 19.63 -0.91
N TYR A 88 28.04 20.26 -1.09
CA TYR A 88 29.31 19.55 -1.27
C TYR A 88 29.65 18.69 -0.05
N GLU A 89 29.57 19.25 1.16
CA GLU A 89 29.84 18.55 2.42
C GLU A 89 28.93 17.32 2.62
N ILE A 90 27.66 17.44 2.26
CA ILE A 90 26.68 16.35 2.39
C ILE A 90 26.94 15.26 1.34
N LEU A 91 27.26 15.62 0.09
CA LEU A 91 27.30 14.66 -1.01
C LEU A 91 28.68 14.05 -1.26
N HIS A 92 29.76 14.83 -1.11
CA HIS A 92 31.09 14.39 -1.51
C HIS A 92 31.56 13.17 -0.71
N GLY A 93 32.08 12.15 -1.40
CA GLY A 93 32.61 10.94 -0.77
C GLY A 93 31.57 9.95 -0.26
N ARG A 94 30.26 10.23 -0.38
CA ARG A 94 29.17 9.29 -0.04
C ARG A 94 28.68 8.51 -1.25
N VAL A 95 28.00 7.39 -1.01
CA VAL A 95 27.23 6.71 -2.05
C VAL A 95 25.98 7.52 -2.32
N TRP A 96 25.65 7.76 -3.59
CA TRP A 96 24.42 8.46 -3.97
C TRP A 96 23.37 7.46 -4.44
N ALA A 97 22.13 7.63 -4.00
CA ALA A 97 21.01 6.79 -4.40
C ALA A 97 19.81 7.63 -4.85
N GLY A 98 19.07 7.19 -5.84
CA GLY A 98 17.89 7.91 -6.32
C GLY A 98 17.17 7.21 -7.45
N HIS A 99 16.20 7.87 -8.08
CA HIS A 99 15.43 7.31 -9.19
C HIS A 99 15.76 8.01 -10.48
N ASN A 100 16.32 7.27 -11.45
CA ASN A 100 16.90 7.85 -12.65
C ASN A 100 18.04 8.86 -12.35
N ILE A 101 18.67 8.69 -11.17
CA ILE A 101 19.63 9.65 -10.60
C ILE A 101 20.85 9.86 -11.50
N VAL A 102 21.32 8.80 -12.17
CA VAL A 102 22.52 8.86 -13.03
C VAL A 102 22.28 9.75 -14.23
N ARG A 103 21.08 9.67 -14.83
CA ARG A 103 20.74 10.37 -16.06
C ARG A 103 20.11 11.74 -15.83
N PHE A 104 19.75 12.06 -14.60
CA PHE A 104 19.04 13.29 -14.29
C PHE A 104 19.72 14.07 -13.16
N ASP A 105 19.50 13.69 -11.91
CA ASP A 105 19.88 14.47 -10.73
C ASP A 105 21.39 14.71 -10.64
N CYS A 106 22.20 13.66 -10.85
CA CYS A 106 23.66 13.77 -10.87
C CYS A 106 24.14 14.80 -11.89
N LEU A 107 23.52 14.84 -13.08
CA LEU A 107 23.88 15.79 -14.13
C LEU A 107 23.50 17.21 -13.71
N ARG A 108 22.30 17.40 -13.17
CA ARG A 108 21.81 18.72 -12.72
C ARG A 108 22.68 19.30 -11.62
N ILE A 109 23.11 18.49 -10.66
CA ILE A 109 24.00 18.91 -9.58
C ILE A 109 25.37 19.31 -10.14
N ARG A 110 25.97 18.47 -11.00
CA ARG A 110 27.26 18.79 -11.64
C ARG A 110 27.19 20.07 -12.46
N GLU A 111 26.12 20.25 -13.26
CA GLU A 111 25.89 21.47 -14.05
C GLU A 111 25.84 22.72 -13.16
N ALA A 112 25.16 22.66 -12.02
CA ALA A 112 25.05 23.78 -11.08
C ALA A 112 26.40 24.15 -10.44
N PHE A 113 27.25 23.17 -10.09
CA PHE A 113 28.61 23.42 -9.60
C PHE A 113 29.51 24.05 -10.69
N VAL A 114 29.41 23.56 -11.93
CA VAL A 114 30.13 24.14 -13.08
C VAL A 114 29.72 25.59 -13.31
N GLU A 115 28.43 25.92 -13.20
CA GLU A 115 27.91 27.29 -13.40
C GLU A 115 28.52 28.30 -12.41
N ILE A 116 28.79 27.89 -11.18
CA ILE A 116 29.43 28.75 -10.17
C ILE A 116 30.97 28.69 -10.19
N GLY A 117 31.56 27.93 -11.11
CA GLY A 117 33.01 27.78 -11.28
C GLY A 117 33.67 26.95 -10.18
N ARG A 118 32.95 25.96 -9.61
CA ARG A 118 33.44 25.10 -8.52
C ARG A 118 33.47 23.63 -8.95
N PRO A 119 34.38 22.80 -8.39
CA PRO A 119 34.34 21.36 -8.59
C PRO A 119 33.05 20.77 -7.98
N ALA A 120 32.42 19.85 -8.71
CA ALA A 120 31.25 19.13 -8.23
C ALA A 120 31.65 18.07 -7.18
N PRO A 121 30.75 17.71 -6.23
CA PRO A 121 30.98 16.60 -5.34
C PRO A 121 31.03 15.28 -6.14
N GLU A 122 31.90 14.35 -5.71
CA GLU A 122 32.05 13.05 -6.36
C GLU A 122 31.49 11.95 -5.46
N PRO A 123 30.60 11.08 -5.99
CA PRO A 123 30.09 9.95 -5.24
C PRO A 123 31.14 8.84 -5.12
N LYS A 124 31.15 8.13 -3.99
CA LYS A 124 31.90 6.88 -3.83
C LYS A 124 31.33 5.74 -4.69
N GLY A 125 30.03 5.80 -4.98
CA GLY A 125 29.29 4.88 -5.82
C GLY A 125 27.88 5.41 -6.06
N THR A 126 27.17 4.91 -7.08
CA THR A 126 25.80 5.37 -7.39
C THR A 126 24.83 4.19 -7.47
N ILE A 127 23.67 4.33 -6.85
CA ILE A 127 22.56 3.37 -6.90
C ILE A 127 21.40 4.05 -7.63
N ASP A 128 21.20 3.68 -8.90
CA ASP A 128 20.05 4.12 -9.66
C ASP A 128 18.93 3.08 -9.58
N SER A 129 17.89 3.40 -8.81
CA SER A 129 16.75 2.50 -8.60
C SER A 129 15.97 2.23 -9.88
N LEU A 130 15.96 3.13 -10.88
CA LEU A 130 15.18 2.91 -12.11
C LEU A 130 15.69 1.69 -12.91
N PRO A 131 16.95 1.65 -13.39
CA PRO A 131 17.47 0.49 -14.11
C PRO A 131 17.55 -0.75 -13.21
N LEU A 132 17.93 -0.60 -11.94
CA LEU A 132 18.02 -1.70 -10.98
C LEU A 132 16.68 -2.42 -10.82
N LEU A 133 15.61 -1.68 -10.53
CA LEU A 133 14.27 -2.25 -10.37
C LEU A 133 13.70 -2.72 -11.71
N THR A 134 14.02 -2.04 -12.82
CA THR A 134 13.60 -2.51 -14.15
C THR A 134 14.12 -3.93 -14.42
N GLN A 135 15.38 -4.18 -14.08
CA GLN A 135 16.02 -5.48 -14.32
C GLN A 135 15.54 -6.56 -13.34
N ARG A 136 15.42 -6.22 -12.05
CA ARG A 136 15.16 -7.22 -11.00
C ARG A 136 13.68 -7.38 -10.67
N PHE A 137 12.98 -6.26 -10.47
CA PHE A 137 11.57 -6.25 -10.07
C PHE A 137 10.62 -6.36 -11.28
N GLY A 138 11.02 -5.83 -12.43
CA GLY A 138 10.22 -5.87 -13.65
C GLY A 138 8.92 -5.07 -13.54
N ARG A 139 8.10 -5.05 -14.59
CA ARG A 139 6.93 -4.16 -14.73
C ARG A 139 5.68 -4.61 -13.96
N ARG A 140 5.84 -5.16 -12.75
CA ARG A 140 4.74 -5.60 -11.87
C ARG A 140 3.79 -4.46 -11.50
N ALA A 141 4.32 -3.25 -11.33
CA ALA A 141 3.56 -2.02 -11.11
C ALA A 141 3.05 -1.37 -12.43
N GLY A 142 3.04 -2.10 -13.54
CA GLY A 142 2.70 -1.62 -14.89
C GLY A 142 3.86 -0.87 -15.56
N ASN A 143 4.44 0.13 -14.89
CA ASN A 143 5.67 0.78 -15.33
C ASN A 143 6.59 1.14 -14.16
N MET A 144 7.80 1.59 -14.47
CA MET A 144 8.87 1.84 -13.50
C MET A 144 8.91 3.27 -12.97
N LYS A 145 7.87 4.09 -13.19
CA LYS A 145 7.83 5.45 -12.63
C LYS A 145 7.69 5.37 -11.10
N MET A 146 8.27 6.33 -10.39
CA MET A 146 8.16 6.42 -8.93
C MET A 146 6.70 6.41 -8.46
N ALA A 147 5.83 7.23 -9.05
CA ALA A 147 4.40 7.27 -8.71
C ALA A 147 3.69 5.92 -8.87
N THR A 148 4.00 5.13 -9.91
CA THR A 148 3.35 3.82 -10.11
C THR A 148 3.87 2.77 -9.15
N LEU A 149 5.18 2.77 -8.86
CA LEU A 149 5.77 1.90 -7.84
C LEU A 149 5.20 2.24 -6.44
N ALA A 150 5.10 3.52 -6.11
CA ALA A 150 4.49 3.96 -4.86
C ALA A 150 3.02 3.54 -4.74
N ALA A 151 2.23 3.73 -5.80
CA ALA A 151 0.84 3.29 -5.84
C ALA A 151 0.70 1.77 -5.68
N TYR A 152 1.57 0.99 -6.33
CA TYR A 152 1.57 -0.48 -6.26
C TYR A 152 1.71 -1.00 -4.82
N PHE A 153 2.54 -0.35 -3.99
CA PHE A 153 2.72 -0.73 -2.58
C PHE A 153 1.85 0.08 -1.60
N GLY A 154 0.92 0.91 -2.08
CA GLY A 154 0.04 1.69 -1.21
C GLY A 154 0.73 2.82 -0.43
N LEU A 155 1.80 3.38 -0.98
CA LEU A 155 2.70 4.32 -0.32
C LEU A 155 2.27 5.80 -0.41
N GLY A 156 1.09 6.05 -0.97
CA GLY A 156 0.58 7.40 -1.23
C GLY A 156 0.96 7.95 -2.61
N GLN A 157 0.58 9.22 -2.85
CA GLN A 157 0.85 9.92 -4.10
C GLN A 157 2.23 10.59 -4.06
N GLN A 158 2.94 10.56 -5.18
CA GLN A 158 4.18 11.34 -5.36
C GLN A 158 3.82 12.83 -5.31
N LYS A 159 4.58 13.60 -4.53
CA LYS A 159 4.28 15.03 -4.32
C LYS A 159 5.02 15.94 -5.28
N HIS A 160 6.04 15.43 -5.98
CA HIS A 160 6.95 16.23 -6.80
C HIS A 160 7.61 17.33 -5.96
N ARG A 161 8.12 16.91 -4.80
CA ARG A 161 8.90 17.72 -3.86
C ARG A 161 10.11 16.90 -3.47
N SER A 162 11.30 17.47 -3.61
CA SER A 162 12.53 16.67 -3.60
C SER A 162 12.69 15.84 -2.33
N LEU A 163 12.40 16.43 -1.15
CA LEU A 163 12.55 15.73 0.13
C LEU A 163 11.49 14.63 0.34
N ASP A 164 10.27 14.83 -0.13
CA ASP A 164 9.22 13.81 -0.06
C ASP A 164 9.51 12.65 -1.02
N ASP A 165 10.05 12.97 -2.20
CA ASP A 165 10.30 12.00 -3.26
C ASP A 165 11.55 11.13 -2.97
N VAL A 166 12.60 11.67 -2.33
CA VAL A 166 13.72 10.82 -1.81
C VAL A 166 13.27 9.84 -0.73
N ARG A 167 12.38 10.26 0.18
CA ARG A 167 11.81 9.36 1.20
C ARG A 167 10.94 8.29 0.55
N MET A 168 10.19 8.69 -0.47
CA MET A 168 9.39 7.75 -1.26
C MET A 168 10.28 6.73 -1.98
N ASN A 169 11.40 7.16 -2.55
CA ASN A 169 12.37 6.31 -3.21
C ASN A 169 12.92 5.23 -2.27
N LEU A 170 13.47 5.63 -1.12
CA LEU A 170 14.04 4.70 -0.13
C LEU A 170 13.07 3.56 0.18
N GLU A 171 11.82 3.92 0.36
CA GLU A 171 10.78 3.00 0.76
C GLU A 171 10.31 2.13 -0.41
N VAL A 172 10.19 2.67 -1.63
CA VAL A 172 9.98 1.83 -2.82
C VAL A 172 11.07 0.77 -2.95
N ILE A 173 12.34 1.13 -2.75
CA ILE A 173 13.45 0.16 -2.76
C ILE A 173 13.25 -0.89 -1.67
N LYS A 174 12.92 -0.51 -0.43
CA LYS A 174 12.68 -1.45 0.69
C LYS A 174 11.59 -2.46 0.33
N TYR A 175 10.45 -1.99 -0.19
CA TYR A 175 9.35 -2.88 -0.57
C TYR A 175 9.71 -3.79 -1.75
N CYS A 176 10.34 -3.26 -2.80
CA CYS A 176 10.79 -4.07 -3.93
C CYS A 176 11.79 -5.15 -3.49
N ALA A 177 12.77 -4.79 -2.65
CA ALA A 177 13.76 -5.71 -2.13
C ALA A 177 13.12 -6.84 -1.30
N THR A 178 12.17 -6.50 -0.40
CA THR A 178 11.44 -7.49 0.39
C THR A 178 10.62 -8.45 -0.48
N VAL A 179 9.93 -7.94 -1.50
CA VAL A 179 9.18 -8.81 -2.42
C VAL A 179 10.13 -9.76 -3.16
N LEU A 180 11.23 -9.25 -3.71
CA LEU A 180 12.22 -10.07 -4.40
C LEU A 180 12.80 -11.15 -3.50
N PHE A 181 13.08 -10.81 -2.24
CA PHE A 181 13.56 -11.76 -1.23
C PHE A 181 12.55 -12.87 -0.94
N LEU A 182 11.27 -12.53 -0.76
CA LEU A 182 10.22 -13.51 -0.50
C LEU A 182 9.99 -14.43 -1.70
N GLU A 183 10.00 -13.88 -2.92
CA GLU A 183 9.88 -14.65 -4.16
C GLU A 183 11.06 -15.60 -4.36
N SER A 184 12.29 -15.18 -4.06
CA SER A 184 13.46 -16.04 -4.16
C SER A 184 13.49 -17.15 -3.10
N SER A 185 12.87 -16.91 -1.94
CA SER A 185 12.81 -17.88 -0.83
C SER A 185 11.79 -18.99 -1.06
N PHE A 186 10.75 -18.72 -1.86
CA PHE A 186 9.71 -19.71 -2.17
C PHE A 186 9.36 -19.69 -3.67
N PRO A 187 10.30 -20.07 -4.54
CA PRO A 187 10.08 -20.03 -5.97
C PRO A 187 8.87 -20.89 -6.37
N ASP A 188 8.61 -22.03 -5.75
CA ASP A 188 7.46 -22.88 -6.13
C ASP A 188 6.08 -22.30 -5.79
N ILE A 189 6.02 -21.40 -4.79
CA ILE A 189 4.78 -20.72 -4.39
C ILE A 189 4.55 -19.49 -5.27
N PHE A 190 5.62 -18.80 -5.65
CA PHE A 190 5.57 -17.53 -6.37
C PHE A 190 6.01 -17.63 -7.84
N THR A 191 6.27 -18.84 -8.35
CA THR A 191 6.66 -19.04 -9.75
C THR A 191 5.47 -18.82 -10.67
N PRO A 192 5.68 -18.15 -11.82
CA PRO A 192 4.62 -17.91 -12.80
C PRO A 192 4.01 -19.19 -13.43
N ASN A 193 4.62 -20.36 -13.23
CA ASN A 193 4.28 -21.59 -13.96
C ASN A 193 3.31 -22.55 -13.23
N SER A 194 2.86 -22.24 -12.01
CA SER A 194 1.75 -22.97 -11.36
C SER A 194 0.37 -22.57 -11.92
N TRP A 195 0.32 -21.53 -12.76
CA TRP A 195 -0.89 -21.07 -13.43
C TRP A 195 -1.00 -21.70 -14.83
N VAL A 196 -1.25 -23.01 -14.90
CA VAL A 196 -1.69 -23.65 -16.13
C VAL A 196 -3.20 -23.44 -16.27
N SER A 197 -3.61 -22.56 -17.18
CA SER A 197 -4.98 -22.47 -17.67
C SER A 197 -5.38 -23.77 -18.40
N PRO A 198 -6.54 -24.39 -18.14
CA PRO A 198 -7.06 -25.42 -19.01
C PRO A 198 -7.62 -24.79 -20.31
N ARG A 199 -7.22 -25.38 -21.44
CA ARG A 199 -7.56 -25.09 -22.85
C ARG A 199 -6.70 -24.06 -23.60
N ALA A 200 -5.62 -24.56 -24.18
CA ALA A 200 -5.23 -24.19 -25.54
C ALA A 200 -5.76 -25.27 -26.51
N THR A 201 -6.86 -24.99 -27.21
CA THR A 201 -7.19 -25.71 -28.44
C THR A 201 -6.46 -25.06 -29.60
N ALA A 202 -5.62 -25.86 -30.26
CA ALA A 202 -4.91 -25.53 -31.47
C ALA A 202 -5.82 -25.05 -32.60
N ARG A 203 -5.36 -24.02 -33.30
CA ARG A 203 -5.59 -23.63 -34.72
C ARG A 203 -4.97 -22.24 -34.85
N GLY A 204 -4.03 -21.92 -35.72
CA GLY A 204 -3.71 -22.40 -37.06
C GLY A 204 -3.34 -21.12 -37.83
N HIS A 205 -2.16 -21.10 -38.46
CA HIS A 205 -1.67 -19.98 -39.27
C HIS A 205 -2.67 -19.54 -40.35
N GLY A 206 -2.73 -18.23 -40.62
CA GLY A 206 -3.45 -17.65 -41.75
C GLY A 206 -3.22 -16.14 -41.87
N ASN A 207 -2.25 -15.77 -42.70
CA ASN A 207 -1.89 -14.41 -43.12
C ASN A 207 -2.97 -13.81 -44.06
N GLY A 208 -3.17 -12.48 -44.07
CA GLY A 208 -3.85 -11.80 -45.19
C GLY A 208 -4.71 -10.58 -44.88
N ASN A 209 -4.11 -9.39 -45.05
CA ASN A 209 -4.61 -8.14 -45.64
C ASN A 209 -6.10 -7.72 -45.62
N ALA A 210 -6.21 -6.40 -45.41
CA ALA A 210 -7.09 -5.40 -46.06
C ALA A 210 -8.38 -4.95 -45.37
N SER A 211 -8.60 -3.64 -45.54
CA SER A 211 -9.53 -2.72 -44.89
C SER A 211 -10.86 -2.61 -45.68
N PRO A 212 -11.79 -1.67 -45.39
CA PRO A 212 -13.15 -2.00 -44.99
C PRO A 212 -14.22 -1.52 -45.99
N GLU A 213 -15.42 -2.11 -45.98
CA GLU A 213 -16.59 -1.46 -46.56
C GLU A 213 -17.90 -2.11 -46.07
N GLY A 214 -18.93 -1.28 -45.88
CA GLY A 214 -20.33 -1.73 -46.05
C GLY A 214 -21.16 -1.95 -44.78
N THR A 215 -21.66 -0.86 -44.22
CA THR A 215 -23.10 -0.57 -44.01
C THR A 215 -24.09 -1.74 -43.83
N GLY A 216 -24.93 -1.65 -42.80
CA GLY A 216 -26.35 -2.03 -42.95
C GLY A 216 -26.95 -2.99 -41.92
N LEU A 217 -27.48 -2.40 -40.85
CA LEU A 217 -28.79 -2.65 -40.23
C LEU A 217 -29.45 -4.05 -40.30
N ASN A 218 -29.79 -4.50 -39.08
CA ASN A 218 -31.11 -4.95 -38.64
C ASN A 218 -31.60 -6.39 -38.85
N LEU A 219 -31.89 -6.96 -37.68
CA LEU A 219 -33.13 -7.60 -37.25
C LEU A 219 -33.35 -9.08 -37.53
N THR A 220 -33.83 -9.70 -36.45
CA THR A 220 -34.72 -10.86 -36.34
C THR A 220 -34.14 -12.26 -36.52
N SER A 221 -33.95 -12.91 -35.37
CA SER A 221 -34.35 -14.30 -35.04
C SER A 221 -35.67 -14.69 -35.76
N PRO A 222 -36.02 -15.98 -35.99
CA PRO A 222 -36.05 -16.99 -34.92
C PRO A 222 -35.85 -18.47 -35.31
N SER A 223 -35.81 -19.28 -34.25
CA SER A 223 -36.46 -20.59 -34.08
C SER A 223 -36.03 -21.80 -34.92
N ASP A 224 -35.59 -22.78 -34.13
CA ASP A 224 -36.10 -24.16 -34.09
C ASP A 224 -35.50 -25.25 -34.96
N VAL A 225 -35.49 -26.41 -34.30
CA VAL A 225 -35.67 -27.77 -34.76
C VAL A 225 -34.49 -28.70 -34.51
N GLU A 226 -34.79 -29.59 -33.55
CA GLU A 226 -34.17 -30.86 -33.17
C GLU A 226 -33.80 -31.77 -34.35
N ILE A 227 -32.89 -32.71 -34.08
CA ILE A 227 -32.78 -34.12 -34.55
C ILE A 227 -31.33 -34.48 -34.14
N GLY A 228 -31.01 -35.53 -33.38
CA GLY A 228 -31.68 -36.80 -33.13
C GLY A 228 -30.62 -37.89 -33.27
N ASN A 229 -30.38 -38.62 -32.18
CA ASN A 229 -29.82 -39.97 -32.04
C ASN A 229 -28.41 -40.33 -32.57
N HIS A 230 -27.57 -40.87 -31.68
CA HIS A 230 -27.28 -42.31 -31.48
C HIS A 230 -26.04 -42.43 -30.55
N GLN A 231 -26.14 -43.10 -29.38
CA GLN A 231 -25.77 -44.52 -29.12
C GLN A 231 -24.27 -44.78 -29.42
N GLU A 232 -23.38 -45.23 -28.52
CA GLU A 232 -23.39 -46.28 -27.48
C GLU A 232 -22.25 -45.95 -26.45
N MET A 233 -22.40 -46.18 -25.12
CA MET A 233 -22.13 -47.43 -24.38
C MET A 233 -20.61 -47.77 -24.39
N ILE A 234 -19.85 -48.03 -23.31
CA ILE A 234 -20.04 -48.90 -22.13
C ILE A 234 -18.93 -48.62 -21.06
N SER A 235 -19.32 -48.75 -19.78
CA SER A 235 -18.60 -49.16 -18.53
C SER A 235 -17.30 -48.46 -18.08
N GLY A 236 -17.02 -48.29 -16.79
CA GLY A 236 -17.70 -48.77 -15.58
C GLY A 236 -16.75 -48.71 -14.38
N ASP A 237 -17.39 -48.58 -13.21
CA ASP A 237 -16.97 -48.87 -11.82
C ASP A 237 -15.69 -48.26 -11.23
N ALA A 238 -15.54 -48.02 -9.93
CA ALA A 238 -16.39 -47.67 -8.76
C ALA A 238 -15.53 -48.00 -7.51
N ALA A 239 -15.57 -47.09 -6.54
CA ALA A 239 -15.50 -47.30 -5.09
C ALA A 239 -14.16 -47.62 -4.35
N GLY A 240 -13.88 -46.72 -3.37
CA GLY A 240 -13.45 -47.01 -1.99
C GLY A 240 -11.94 -47.23 -1.75
N GLU A 241 -11.33 -46.91 -0.61
CA GLU A 241 -11.63 -46.14 0.61
C GLU A 241 -10.30 -46.14 1.43
N VAL A 242 -10.20 -45.27 2.45
CA VAL A 242 -9.31 -45.32 3.64
C VAL A 242 -7.95 -44.57 3.65
N LEU A 243 -7.83 -43.80 4.75
CA LEU A 243 -6.79 -42.94 5.30
C LEU A 243 -5.44 -43.61 5.61
N ASN A 244 -4.35 -42.82 5.62
CA ASN A 244 -3.34 -42.86 6.68
C ASN A 244 -2.46 -41.59 6.73
N LEU A 245 -2.23 -41.13 7.97
CA LEU A 245 -1.35 -40.04 8.40
C LEU A 245 0.13 -40.44 8.36
N VAL A 246 1.03 -39.55 7.96
CA VAL A 246 2.44 -39.50 8.43
C VAL A 246 2.93 -38.04 8.50
N GLU A 247 3.34 -37.62 9.69
CA GLU A 247 4.14 -36.41 9.96
C GLU A 247 5.50 -36.47 9.24
N SER A 248 5.99 -35.35 8.72
CA SER A 248 7.44 -35.14 8.57
C SER A 248 7.81 -33.67 8.71
N ASN A 249 8.35 -33.33 9.88
CA ASN A 249 9.28 -32.23 10.06
C ASN A 249 10.58 -32.58 9.30
N LEU A 250 11.08 -31.69 8.44
CA LEU A 250 12.46 -31.72 7.96
C LEU A 250 13.07 -30.30 7.87
N PRO A 251 14.39 -30.17 8.09
CA PRO A 251 15.06 -28.91 8.41
C PRO A 251 15.50 -28.16 7.15
N VAL A 252 15.45 -26.83 7.21
CA VAL A 252 16.03 -25.95 6.17
C VAL A 252 17.55 -26.08 6.23
N SER A 253 18.18 -26.44 5.10
CA SER A 253 19.63 -26.68 5.03
C SER A 253 20.40 -25.38 4.80
N GLU A 254 21.58 -25.26 5.40
CA GLU A 254 22.53 -24.12 5.27
C GLU A 254 22.92 -23.78 3.81
N ALA A 255 22.61 -24.63 2.83
CA ALA A 255 22.89 -24.37 1.42
C ALA A 255 22.05 -23.21 0.84
N ASP A 256 20.83 -22.99 1.34
CA ASP A 256 19.93 -21.92 0.84
C ASP A 256 20.36 -20.54 1.34
N ALA A 257 21.06 -20.48 2.48
CA ALA A 257 21.64 -19.25 3.02
C ALA A 257 22.90 -18.80 2.25
N LEU A 258 23.58 -19.72 1.57
CA LEU A 258 24.76 -19.41 0.75
C LEU A 258 24.38 -18.89 -0.64
N ASP A 259 23.20 -19.25 -1.16
CA ASP A 259 22.66 -18.67 -2.40
C ASP A 259 22.16 -17.21 -2.21
N PHE A 260 21.75 -16.88 -0.98
CA PHE A 260 21.33 -15.54 -0.57
C PHE A 260 22.44 -14.48 -0.72
N LEU A 261 23.69 -14.82 -0.41
CA LEU A 261 24.83 -13.92 -0.58
C LEU A 261 25.20 -13.77 -2.07
N SER A 262 25.02 -14.82 -2.87
CA SER A 262 25.34 -14.83 -4.30
C SER A 262 24.43 -13.88 -5.11
N ALA A 263 23.14 -13.80 -4.75
CA ALA A 263 22.18 -12.91 -5.39
C ALA A 263 22.42 -11.42 -5.06
N ILE A 264 22.98 -11.14 -3.88
CA ILE A 264 23.39 -9.80 -3.45
C ILE A 264 24.70 -9.39 -4.13
N ASP A 265 25.66 -10.31 -4.28
CA ASP A 265 26.95 -10.07 -4.96
C ASP A 265 26.81 -9.84 -6.48
N GLN A 266 25.69 -10.27 -7.07
CA GLN A 266 25.35 -9.94 -8.46
C GLN A 266 24.88 -8.48 -8.66
N MET A 267 24.86 -7.65 -7.62
CA MET A 267 24.87 -6.20 -7.73
C MET A 267 26.31 -5.70 -7.90
N LYS A 268 26.92 -5.94 -9.08
CA LYS A 268 28.27 -5.44 -9.36
C LYS A 268 28.33 -3.91 -9.30
N ILE A 269 29.01 -3.40 -8.27
CA ILE A 269 29.60 -2.06 -8.19
C ILE A 269 30.88 -2.11 -9.04
N ASP A 270 30.98 -1.29 -10.08
CA ASP A 270 32.23 -1.14 -10.84
C ASP A 270 33.31 -0.57 -9.91
N THR A 271 34.21 -1.43 -9.45
CA THR A 271 35.39 -1.05 -8.67
C THR A 271 36.57 -1.85 -9.20
N SER A 272 37.45 -1.18 -9.95
CA SER A 272 38.78 -1.71 -10.26
C SER A 272 39.73 -1.24 -9.14
N LEU A 273 40.38 -2.19 -8.47
CA LEU A 273 41.38 -1.99 -7.41
C LEU A 273 42.79 -2.32 -7.92
N PRO A 274 43.84 -1.98 -7.14
CA PRO A 274 44.55 -3.07 -6.45
C PRO A 274 44.75 -2.88 -4.94
N GLU A 275 44.89 -4.03 -4.28
CA GLU A 275 44.87 -4.35 -2.85
C GLU A 275 46.06 -3.85 -2.00
N ALA A 276 45.84 -3.76 -0.68
CA ALA A 276 46.84 -4.08 0.34
C ALA A 276 46.17 -4.63 1.64
N ALA A 277 46.85 -5.57 2.27
CA ALA A 277 46.37 -6.60 3.20
C ALA A 277 46.36 -6.23 4.71
N MET A 278 45.85 -7.19 5.52
CA MET A 278 46.19 -7.62 6.91
C MET A 278 44.93 -7.76 7.82
N ASP A 279 44.49 -8.98 8.21
CA ASP A 279 44.85 -9.85 9.39
C ASP A 279 44.51 -9.21 10.77
N GLU A 280 43.90 -9.79 11.82
CA GLU A 280 43.61 -11.15 12.34
C GLU A 280 42.46 -11.05 13.42
N ARG A 281 41.44 -11.95 13.47
CA ARG A 281 41.12 -13.04 14.46
C ARG A 281 40.49 -12.73 15.87
N PRO A 282 39.75 -13.69 16.51
CA PRO A 282 38.47 -13.45 17.21
C PRO A 282 38.31 -14.06 18.66
N THR A 283 37.05 -14.08 19.16
CA THR A 283 36.37 -14.98 20.16
C THR A 283 35.83 -14.34 21.48
N PRO A 284 34.99 -14.99 22.33
CA PRO A 284 33.53 -15.25 22.18
C PRO A 284 32.68 -15.05 23.49
N ASP A 285 31.39 -15.45 23.47
CA ASP A 285 30.53 -16.00 24.57
C ASP A 285 29.15 -15.34 24.92
N SER A 286 28.10 -16.03 24.42
CA SER A 286 26.89 -16.62 25.08
C SER A 286 25.77 -15.81 25.81
N PRO A 287 24.52 -16.36 25.89
CA PRO A 287 23.25 -15.63 26.01
C PRO A 287 22.49 -15.85 27.35
N GLU A 288 21.48 -15.02 27.63
CA GLU A 288 20.51 -15.23 28.73
C GLU A 288 19.05 -15.30 28.24
N GLU A 289 18.26 -16.11 28.95
CA GLU A 289 16.95 -16.67 28.61
C GLU A 289 15.84 -16.25 29.61
N PHE A 290 14.60 -16.12 29.09
CA PHE A 290 13.25 -16.43 29.66
C PHE A 290 12.65 -15.61 30.84
N PRO A 291 11.29 -15.53 31.06
CA PRO A 291 10.32 -16.63 30.90
C PRO A 291 8.87 -16.36 30.42
N GLU A 292 8.22 -17.49 30.10
CA GLU A 292 6.80 -17.74 29.82
C GLU A 292 5.88 -17.65 31.07
N VAL A 293 4.59 -17.38 30.86
CA VAL A 293 3.51 -17.72 31.82
C VAL A 293 2.25 -18.22 31.10
N VAL A 294 2.06 -19.55 31.21
CA VAL A 294 0.86 -20.38 31.52
C VAL A 294 -0.57 -19.94 31.13
N ALA A 295 -1.28 -20.89 30.52
CA ALA A 295 -2.67 -20.88 30.07
C ALA A 295 -3.71 -21.44 31.07
N SER A 296 -4.98 -21.01 30.93
CA SER A 296 -6.27 -21.75 31.03
C SER A 296 -7.40 -20.69 31.19
N SER A 297 -8.63 -20.79 30.70
CA SER A 297 -9.52 -21.90 30.37
C SER A 297 -10.66 -21.44 29.41
N GLU A 298 -10.97 -22.29 28.43
CA GLU A 298 -12.24 -22.58 27.74
C GLU A 298 -13.32 -21.51 27.46
N GLY A 299 -13.67 -21.37 26.16
CA GLY A 299 -15.09 -21.38 25.75
C GLY A 299 -15.64 -20.16 25.00
N CYS A 300 -15.15 -19.84 23.79
CA CYS A 300 -15.95 -19.54 22.59
C CYS A 300 -15.04 -19.00 21.47
N SER A 301 -15.36 -19.36 20.23
CA SER A 301 -14.60 -19.04 19.02
C SER A 301 -14.41 -17.53 18.81
N GLY A 302 -13.31 -16.96 19.32
CA GLY A 302 -13.04 -15.53 19.24
C GLY A 302 -11.81 -15.26 18.40
N TYR A 303 -11.98 -14.50 17.32
CA TYR A 303 -10.86 -13.85 16.66
C TYR A 303 -10.17 -12.94 17.70
N ALA A 304 -8.95 -13.28 18.13
CA ALA A 304 -8.28 -12.59 19.23
C ALA A 304 -8.16 -11.09 18.94
N GLY A 305 -8.72 -10.24 19.81
CA GLY A 305 -8.49 -8.79 19.80
C GLY A 305 -9.67 -7.87 19.43
N PHE A 306 -10.87 -8.38 19.16
CA PHE A 306 -12.07 -7.54 19.03
C PHE A 306 -12.88 -7.51 20.32
N LEU A 307 -13.37 -6.33 20.71
CA LEU A 307 -14.17 -6.12 21.94
C LEU A 307 -15.63 -5.83 21.62
N ASP A 308 -16.55 -6.33 22.43
CA ASP A 308 -17.92 -5.85 22.41
C ASP A 308 -17.98 -4.39 22.95
N PRO A 309 -18.80 -3.48 22.39
CA PRO A 309 -18.96 -2.13 22.92
C PRO A 309 -19.23 -2.00 24.42
N ASP A 310 -19.83 -3.02 25.05
CA ASP A 310 -20.06 -3.04 26.49
C ASP A 310 -18.85 -3.50 27.31
N GLU A 311 -17.87 -4.16 26.69
CA GLU A 311 -16.59 -4.53 27.30
C GLU A 311 -15.56 -3.38 27.28
N VAL A 312 -15.83 -2.33 26.51
CA VAL A 312 -14.94 -1.17 26.37
C VAL A 312 -15.04 -0.24 27.58
N SER A 313 -14.05 -0.34 28.47
CA SER A 313 -13.78 0.68 29.50
C SER A 313 -13.46 2.04 28.88
N ILE A 314 -14.42 2.97 28.92
CA ILE A 314 -14.29 4.35 28.40
C ILE A 314 -13.05 5.09 28.95
N PRO A 315 -12.72 5.04 30.25
CA PRO A 315 -11.50 5.68 30.77
C PRO A 315 -10.19 5.11 30.21
N SER A 316 -10.23 3.90 29.66
CA SER A 316 -9.06 3.21 29.09
C SER A 316 -8.92 3.45 27.58
N VAL A 317 -9.82 4.23 26.97
CA VAL A 317 -9.73 4.62 25.56
C VAL A 317 -8.79 5.83 25.44
N SER A 318 -7.82 5.76 24.53
CA SER A 318 -6.90 6.86 24.25
C SER A 318 -6.69 7.04 22.75
N ALA A 319 -6.30 8.25 22.36
CA ALA A 319 -5.85 8.56 21.01
C ALA A 319 -4.37 8.93 21.07
N SER A 320 -3.57 8.35 20.18
CA SER A 320 -2.12 8.59 20.14
C SER A 320 -1.62 8.81 18.73
N LEU A 321 -0.51 9.55 18.61
CA LEU A 321 0.26 9.68 17.39
C LEU A 321 1.34 8.60 17.42
N VAL A 322 1.15 7.57 16.64
CA VAL A 322 2.19 6.55 16.43
C VAL A 322 2.98 6.94 15.18
N PRO A 323 4.33 6.85 15.21
CA PRO A 323 5.14 7.01 14.02
C PRO A 323 4.61 6.10 12.91
N ALA A 324 4.18 6.69 11.81
CA ALA A 324 3.94 5.94 10.59
C ALA A 324 5.30 5.64 9.95
N TYR A 325 5.40 4.50 9.26
CA TYR A 325 6.48 4.30 8.29
C TYR A 325 6.53 5.53 7.38
N ARG A 326 7.73 6.09 7.14
CA ARG A 326 8.03 7.33 6.37
C ARG A 326 7.97 8.69 7.09
N GLY A 327 8.20 8.75 8.40
CA GLY A 327 8.36 10.04 9.10
C GLY A 327 7.07 10.87 9.20
N GLY A 328 5.93 10.30 8.85
CA GLY A 328 4.61 10.84 9.20
C GLY A 328 4.15 10.30 10.55
N SER A 329 3.09 10.89 11.10
CA SER A 329 2.44 10.38 12.30
C SER A 329 1.06 9.84 11.94
N LYS A 330 0.78 8.58 12.29
CA LYS A 330 -0.55 7.99 12.18
C LYS A 330 -1.29 8.20 13.50
N ARG A 331 -2.49 8.78 13.42
CA ARG A 331 -3.40 8.86 14.57
C ARG A 331 -4.05 7.50 14.75
N VAL A 332 -3.90 6.90 15.92
CA VAL A 332 -4.48 5.60 16.28
C VAL A 332 -5.35 5.74 17.52
N LEU A 333 -6.37 4.88 17.61
CA LEU A 333 -7.24 4.75 18.77
C LEU A 333 -6.90 3.45 19.49
N LEU A 334 -6.72 3.54 20.80
CA LEU A 334 -6.24 2.46 21.65
C LEU A 334 -7.24 2.19 22.78
N HIS A 335 -7.32 0.95 23.24
CA HIS A 335 -7.95 0.56 24.50
C HIS A 335 -6.96 -0.30 25.28
N LYS A 336 -6.62 0.13 26.50
CA LYS A 336 -5.57 -0.52 27.32
C LYS A 336 -4.27 -0.73 26.52
N ASP A 337 -3.84 0.31 25.80
CA ASP A 337 -2.63 0.35 24.96
C ASP A 337 -2.60 -0.61 23.75
N VAL A 338 -3.72 -1.25 23.42
CA VAL A 338 -3.88 -2.09 22.22
C VAL A 338 -4.79 -1.39 21.20
N LEU A 339 -4.54 -1.57 19.90
CA LEU A 339 -5.41 -1.01 18.84
C LEU A 339 -6.87 -1.40 19.05
N LEU A 340 -7.73 -0.40 19.17
CA LEU A 340 -9.15 -0.61 19.40
C LEU A 340 -9.81 -1.21 18.16
N GLN A 341 -10.34 -2.41 18.32
CA GLN A 341 -11.14 -3.11 17.33
C GLN A 341 -12.45 -3.57 17.98
N LEU A 342 -13.56 -3.39 17.28
CA LEU A 342 -14.90 -3.59 17.85
C LEU A 342 -15.65 -4.69 17.11
N CYS A 343 -16.37 -5.49 17.89
CA CYS A 343 -17.29 -6.53 17.45
C CYS A 343 -18.68 -6.13 17.91
N CYS A 344 -19.62 -5.87 17.01
CA CYS A 344 -20.98 -5.51 17.41
C CYS A 344 -21.98 -6.43 16.73
N MET A 345 -22.74 -7.14 17.55
CA MET A 345 -23.70 -8.15 17.11
C MET A 345 -25.06 -7.52 16.81
N ASN A 346 -25.81 -8.16 15.91
CA ASN A 346 -27.21 -7.83 15.63
C ASN A 346 -27.45 -6.36 15.22
N LEU A 347 -26.50 -5.78 14.48
CA LEU A 347 -26.68 -4.48 13.82
C LEU A 347 -27.72 -4.63 12.70
N ARG A 348 -28.54 -3.61 12.47
CA ARG A 348 -29.52 -3.63 11.37
C ARG A 348 -29.04 -2.78 10.21
N VAL A 349 -29.04 -3.34 9.00
CA VAL A 349 -28.80 -2.56 7.78
C VAL A 349 -29.90 -1.51 7.63
N ARG A 350 -29.53 -0.24 7.55
CA ARG A 350 -30.43 0.89 7.26
C ARG A 350 -30.42 1.22 5.76
N PHE A 351 -29.23 1.30 5.17
CA PHE A 351 -29.04 1.51 3.75
C PHE A 351 -28.05 0.47 3.22
N GLY A 352 -28.40 -0.16 2.10
CA GLY A 352 -27.57 -1.16 1.43
C GLY A 352 -26.30 -0.59 0.83
N VAL A 353 -25.76 -1.29 -0.16
CA VAL A 353 -24.40 -1.06 -0.62
C VAL A 353 -24.33 0.23 -1.43
N SER A 354 -23.52 1.18 -0.94
CA SER A 354 -23.22 2.41 -1.63
C SER A 354 -21.88 2.33 -2.33
N SER A 355 -21.89 2.51 -3.66
CA SER A 355 -20.71 2.65 -4.51
C SER A 355 -20.42 4.11 -4.90
N LYS A 356 -21.12 5.08 -4.25
CA LYS A 356 -21.09 6.51 -4.62
C LYS A 356 -19.70 7.14 -4.61
N PHE A 357 -18.79 6.60 -3.81
CA PHE A 357 -17.44 7.11 -3.68
C PHE A 357 -16.48 6.19 -4.39
N LEU A 358 -15.51 6.74 -5.08
CA LEU A 358 -14.42 5.98 -5.67
C LEU A 358 -13.18 6.07 -4.77
N ASP A 359 -12.30 5.07 -4.85
CA ASP A 359 -10.97 5.13 -4.26
C ASP A 359 -10.01 5.86 -5.20
N HIS A 360 -8.76 6.00 -4.78
CA HIS A 360 -7.73 6.69 -5.57
C HIS A 360 -7.39 5.98 -6.89
N ALA A 361 -7.81 4.72 -7.06
CA ALA A 361 -7.68 3.96 -8.29
C ALA A 361 -8.96 3.98 -9.15
N GLY A 362 -9.96 4.80 -8.78
CA GLY A 362 -11.24 4.92 -9.51
C GLY A 362 -12.21 3.77 -9.25
N ARG A 363 -11.96 2.92 -8.24
CA ARG A 363 -12.81 1.76 -7.92
C ARG A 363 -13.86 2.14 -6.89
N PRO A 364 -15.05 1.52 -6.90
CA PRO A 364 -16.08 1.84 -5.91
C PRO A 364 -15.63 1.50 -4.49
N ARG A 365 -15.67 2.51 -3.61
CA ARG A 365 -15.55 2.36 -2.16
C ARG A 365 -16.90 1.97 -1.61
N LEU A 366 -17.04 0.68 -1.41
CA LEU A 366 -18.28 0.08 -0.94
C LEU A 366 -18.47 0.37 0.55
N SER A 367 -19.69 0.73 0.92
CA SER A 367 -20.07 0.95 2.30
C SER A 367 -21.54 0.64 2.51
N ILE A 368 -21.89 0.22 3.72
CA ILE A 368 -23.27 0.05 4.17
C ILE A 368 -23.51 0.98 5.34
N VAL A 369 -24.77 1.36 5.57
CA VAL A 369 -25.16 2.14 6.74
C VAL A 369 -25.99 1.25 7.64
N VAL A 370 -25.65 1.23 8.93
CA VAL A 370 -26.31 0.41 9.94
C VAL A 370 -26.84 1.29 11.07
N ASP A 371 -27.90 0.82 11.72
CA ASP A 371 -28.36 1.40 12.98
C ASP A 371 -27.36 1.06 14.10
N ALA A 372 -26.94 2.08 14.85
CA ALA A 372 -25.96 1.94 15.92
C ALA A 372 -26.68 1.91 17.28
N PRO A 373 -26.48 0.85 18.10
CA PRO A 373 -27.05 0.80 19.45
C PRO A 373 -26.39 1.83 20.39
N PRO A 374 -27.04 2.19 21.51
CA PRO A 374 -26.52 3.16 22.46
C PRO A 374 -25.12 2.82 23.01
N SER A 375 -24.84 1.54 23.27
CA SER A 375 -23.52 1.08 23.75
C SER A 375 -22.42 1.38 22.73
N LEU A 376 -22.67 1.07 21.46
CA LEU A 376 -21.77 1.42 20.36
C LEU A 376 -21.61 2.94 20.23
N CYS A 377 -22.71 3.70 20.26
CA CYS A 377 -22.65 5.16 20.16
C CYS A 377 -21.77 5.78 21.25
N ARG A 378 -21.89 5.31 22.50
CA ARG A 378 -21.08 5.78 23.64
C ARG A 378 -19.58 5.61 23.38
N VAL A 379 -19.16 4.44 22.90
CA VAL A 379 -17.75 4.16 22.58
C VAL A 379 -17.29 5.03 21.41
N LEU A 380 -18.09 5.11 20.35
CA LEU A 380 -17.74 5.86 19.14
C LEU A 380 -17.68 7.37 19.37
N ASP A 381 -18.59 7.96 20.15
CA ASP A 381 -18.55 9.38 20.52
C ASP A 381 -17.29 9.70 21.35
N THR A 382 -16.89 8.81 22.24
CA THR A 382 -15.63 8.95 23.01
C THR A 382 -14.43 8.95 22.06
N CYS A 383 -14.38 7.99 21.14
CA CYS A 383 -13.31 7.92 20.14
C CYS A 383 -13.28 9.17 19.25
N ASP A 384 -14.45 9.65 18.82
CA ASP A 384 -14.60 10.84 17.99
C ASP A 384 -14.06 12.09 18.71
N HIS A 385 -14.43 12.28 19.98
CA HIS A 385 -13.93 13.38 20.80
C HIS A 385 -12.42 13.35 21.00
N LEU A 386 -11.86 12.18 21.36
CA LEU A 386 -10.41 12.04 21.59
C LEU A 386 -9.61 12.24 20.30
N ALA A 387 -10.07 11.68 19.18
CA ALA A 387 -9.41 11.84 17.90
C ALA A 387 -9.52 13.29 17.37
N GLN A 388 -10.66 13.95 17.56
CA GLN A 388 -10.85 15.35 17.21
C GLN A 388 -9.92 16.25 18.03
N LYS A 389 -9.85 16.03 19.35
CA LYS A 389 -8.95 16.77 20.24
C LYS A 389 -7.49 16.61 19.81
N LEU A 390 -7.04 15.36 19.61
CA LEU A 390 -5.67 15.08 19.14
C LEU A 390 -5.38 15.76 17.79
N SER A 391 -6.39 15.86 16.93
CA SER A 391 -6.28 16.54 15.63
C SER A 391 -6.04 18.04 15.79
N LEU A 392 -6.81 18.69 16.66
CA LEU A 392 -6.65 20.12 16.97
C LEU A 392 -5.30 20.41 17.62
N ASP A 393 -4.90 19.58 18.59
CA ASP A 393 -3.61 19.71 19.30
C ASP A 393 -2.41 19.55 18.35
N SER A 394 -2.59 18.84 17.23
CA SER A 394 -1.56 18.64 16.18
C SER A 394 -1.54 19.74 15.11
N GLY A 395 -2.38 20.78 15.23
CA GLY A 395 -2.47 21.87 14.25
C GLY A 395 -3.23 21.53 12.96
N CYS A 396 -4.09 20.51 12.97
CA CYS A 396 -4.96 20.17 11.84
C CYS A 396 -6.10 21.18 11.70
N ASN A 397 -6.26 21.76 10.49
CA ASN A 397 -7.34 22.70 10.17
C ASN A 397 -8.50 22.08 9.38
N SER A 398 -8.51 20.75 9.20
CA SER A 398 -9.57 20.05 8.46
C SER A 398 -10.90 20.06 9.23
N GLU A 399 -12.02 20.18 8.50
CA GLU A 399 -13.36 20.09 9.06
C GLU A 399 -13.61 18.67 9.60
N TRP A 400 -13.89 18.55 10.89
CA TRP A 400 -14.18 17.27 11.52
C TRP A 400 -15.58 16.77 11.14
N ARG A 401 -15.65 15.56 10.58
CA ARG A 401 -16.89 14.86 10.21
C ARG A 401 -17.27 13.90 11.34
N PRO A 402 -18.41 14.11 12.02
CA PRO A 402 -18.84 13.24 13.11
C PRO A 402 -19.03 11.80 12.64
N LEU A 403 -18.48 10.85 13.40
CA LEU A 403 -18.59 9.42 13.11
C LEU A 403 -20.03 8.89 13.20
N VAL A 404 -20.77 9.35 14.21
CA VAL A 404 -22.16 8.93 14.47
C VAL A 404 -23.11 9.97 13.88
N THR A 405 -23.96 9.56 12.95
CA THR A 405 -24.95 10.44 12.33
C THR A 405 -26.27 10.36 13.10
N ARG A 406 -26.70 11.50 13.66
CA ARG A 406 -27.98 11.69 14.34
C ARG A 406 -28.81 12.69 13.56
N ARG A 407 -29.74 12.22 12.73
CA ARG A 407 -30.61 13.10 11.95
C ARG A 407 -31.86 13.45 12.75
N THR A 408 -32.22 14.73 12.75
CA THR A 408 -33.49 15.22 13.27
C THR A 408 -34.65 14.52 12.55
N GLY A 409 -35.52 13.84 13.30
CA GLY A 409 -36.67 13.09 12.77
C GLY A 409 -36.49 11.58 12.64
N PHE A 410 -35.29 11.04 12.86
CA PHE A 410 -35.07 9.58 12.93
C PHE A 410 -34.76 9.18 14.38
N ASN A 411 -35.45 8.15 14.90
CA ASN A 411 -35.28 7.68 16.28
C ASN A 411 -34.00 6.86 16.52
N SER A 412 -33.15 6.64 15.52
CA SER A 412 -31.93 5.84 15.65
C SER A 412 -30.69 6.60 15.16
N SER A 413 -29.60 6.39 15.88
CA SER A 413 -28.26 6.79 15.45
C SER A 413 -27.77 5.83 14.37
N THR A 414 -27.01 6.32 13.40
CA THR A 414 -26.48 5.50 12.31
C THR A 414 -24.98 5.66 12.16
N VAL A 415 -24.33 4.59 11.72
CA VAL A 415 -22.89 4.57 11.40
C VAL A 415 -22.67 3.93 10.03
N ARG A 416 -21.59 4.32 9.37
CA ARG A 416 -21.21 3.79 8.06
C ARG A 416 -20.06 2.80 8.22
N LEU A 417 -20.28 1.56 7.79
CA LEU A 417 -19.26 0.53 7.71
C LEU A 417 -18.67 0.52 6.30
N ASN A 418 -17.37 0.73 6.17
CA ASN A 418 -16.65 0.65 4.91
C ASN A 418 -16.20 -0.79 4.66
N ILE A 419 -16.41 -1.27 3.43
CA ILE A 419 -16.03 -2.60 2.98
C ILE A 419 -14.80 -2.45 2.08
N PRO A 420 -13.58 -2.62 2.63
CA PRO A 420 -12.33 -2.44 1.89
C PRO A 420 -12.14 -3.49 0.78
N THR A 421 -11.64 -3.01 -0.35
CA THR A 421 -11.34 -3.81 -1.53
C THR A 421 -9.83 -3.89 -1.75
N THR A 422 -9.34 -5.06 -2.14
CA THR A 422 -7.93 -5.35 -2.42
C THR A 422 -7.79 -5.84 -3.86
N ALA A 423 -6.78 -5.35 -4.59
CA ALA A 423 -6.49 -5.86 -5.93
C ALA A 423 -5.40 -6.93 -5.87
N ASN A 424 -5.63 -8.04 -6.56
CA ASN A 424 -4.63 -9.06 -6.82
C ASN A 424 -4.50 -9.22 -8.35
N GLY A 425 -3.57 -8.48 -8.97
CA GLY A 425 -3.40 -8.49 -10.42
C GLY A 425 -4.59 -7.85 -11.17
N ALA A 426 -5.21 -8.60 -12.09
CA ALA A 426 -6.35 -8.14 -12.91
C ALA A 426 -7.72 -8.25 -12.21
N THR A 427 -7.78 -8.90 -11.04
CA THR A 427 -9.01 -9.10 -10.27
C THR A 427 -8.96 -8.32 -8.97
N ALA A 428 -10.09 -7.74 -8.58
CA ALA A 428 -10.24 -7.08 -7.30
C ALA A 428 -11.23 -7.89 -6.45
N THR A 429 -10.91 -8.07 -5.17
CA THR A 429 -11.68 -8.85 -4.19
C THR A 429 -11.94 -8.03 -2.94
N TYR A 430 -12.84 -8.49 -2.08
CA TYR A 430 -13.06 -7.91 -0.76
C TYR A 430 -11.97 -8.37 0.20
N SER A 431 -11.40 -7.45 0.96
CA SER A 431 -10.53 -7.81 2.10
C SER A 431 -11.32 -8.10 3.38
N THR A 432 -12.61 -7.76 3.38
CA THR A 432 -13.55 -8.14 4.43
C THR A 432 -13.96 -9.60 4.27
N GLU A 433 -13.81 -10.39 5.34
CA GLU A 433 -14.38 -11.75 5.38
C GLU A 433 -15.91 -11.66 5.49
N MET A 434 -16.62 -12.38 4.64
CA MET A 434 -18.09 -12.37 4.66
C MET A 434 -18.63 -13.75 4.92
N PHE A 435 -19.64 -13.81 5.77
CA PHE A 435 -20.33 -15.03 6.16
C PHE A 435 -21.84 -14.83 6.07
N GLN A 436 -22.54 -15.91 5.78
CA GLN A 436 -23.98 -16.00 5.90
C GLN A 436 -24.31 -16.94 7.05
N LYS A 437 -25.09 -16.45 8.00
CA LYS A 437 -25.57 -17.23 9.14
C LYS A 437 -26.93 -17.81 8.82
N GLU A 438 -26.98 -19.13 8.75
CA GLU A 438 -28.20 -19.89 8.48
C GLU A 438 -29.13 -19.88 9.70
N PRO A 439 -30.44 -20.13 9.53
CA PRO A 439 -31.38 -20.26 10.64
C PRO A 439 -30.99 -21.36 11.64
N SER A 440 -30.21 -22.36 11.21
CA SER A 440 -29.66 -23.42 12.05
C SER A 440 -28.55 -22.96 13.00
N GLY A 441 -28.10 -21.70 12.90
CA GLY A 441 -27.00 -21.13 13.67
C GLY A 441 -25.62 -21.38 13.05
N SER A 442 -25.52 -22.27 12.06
CA SER A 442 -24.28 -22.49 11.30
C SER A 442 -23.94 -21.29 10.42
N SER A 443 -22.65 -20.99 10.25
CA SER A 443 -22.18 -19.89 9.41
C SER A 443 -21.40 -20.42 8.22
N ARG A 444 -21.81 -20.02 7.01
CA ARG A 444 -21.15 -20.35 5.75
C ARG A 444 -20.32 -19.16 5.27
N ARG A 445 -19.04 -19.38 4.94
CA ARG A 445 -18.20 -18.35 4.33
C ARG A 445 -18.66 -18.09 2.88
N LEU A 446 -18.82 -16.82 2.54
CA LEU A 446 -19.08 -16.36 1.18
C LEU A 446 -17.75 -16.04 0.50
N VAL A 447 -17.52 -16.62 -0.67
CA VAL A 447 -16.29 -16.43 -1.46
C VAL A 447 -16.65 -15.74 -2.76
N PHE A 448 -16.09 -14.56 -2.98
CA PHE A 448 -16.32 -13.75 -4.16
C PHE A 448 -15.08 -13.79 -5.05
N SER A 449 -15.25 -14.15 -6.32
CA SER A 449 -14.16 -14.18 -7.31
C SER A 449 -13.82 -12.80 -7.87
N ARG A 450 -14.75 -11.84 -7.76
CA ARG A 450 -14.62 -10.45 -8.19
C ARG A 450 -15.47 -9.53 -7.32
N ILE A 451 -15.20 -8.22 -7.35
CA ILE A 451 -16.11 -7.22 -6.79
C ILE A 451 -17.36 -7.14 -7.66
N ASP A 452 -18.50 -7.47 -7.07
CA ASP A 452 -19.81 -7.32 -7.68
C ASP A 452 -20.71 -6.55 -6.71
N ALA A 453 -20.93 -5.27 -6.99
CA ALA A 453 -21.74 -4.42 -6.11
C ALA A 453 -23.21 -4.85 -6.09
N ALA A 454 -23.73 -5.48 -7.16
CA ALA A 454 -25.11 -5.94 -7.22
C ALA A 454 -25.31 -7.22 -6.39
N GLU A 455 -24.35 -8.14 -6.46
CA GLU A 455 -24.32 -9.31 -5.57
C GLU A 455 -24.27 -8.86 -4.10
N LEU A 456 -23.44 -7.87 -3.80
CA LEU A 456 -23.33 -7.33 -2.45
C LEU A 456 -24.62 -6.63 -1.98
N ASP A 457 -25.27 -5.88 -2.86
CA ASP A 457 -26.52 -5.18 -2.54
C ASP A 457 -27.66 -6.17 -2.23
N SER A 458 -27.65 -7.35 -2.87
CA SER A 458 -28.60 -8.43 -2.57
C SER A 458 -28.43 -9.03 -1.16
N LEU A 459 -27.22 -8.95 -0.60
CA LEU A 459 -26.91 -9.44 0.75
C LEU A 459 -27.26 -8.41 1.84
N PHE A 460 -27.02 -7.12 1.57
CA PHE A 460 -27.21 -6.05 2.54
C PHE A 460 -28.52 -5.27 2.30
N VAL A 461 -29.64 -5.99 2.30
CA VAL A 461 -30.96 -5.38 2.16
C VAL A 461 -31.35 -4.65 3.45
N PRO A 462 -31.99 -3.46 3.40
CA PRO A 462 -32.48 -2.78 4.59
C PRO A 462 -33.34 -3.68 5.50
N GLY A 463 -33.08 -3.60 6.80
CA GLY A 463 -33.70 -4.41 7.85
C GLY A 463 -32.98 -5.73 8.17
N THR A 464 -32.01 -6.14 7.34
CA THR A 464 -31.26 -7.39 7.56
C THR A 464 -30.37 -7.28 8.81
N PRO A 465 -30.42 -8.27 9.73
CA PRO A 465 -29.50 -8.32 10.86
C PRO A 465 -28.11 -8.74 10.40
N LEU A 466 -27.08 -8.13 10.97
CA LEU A 466 -25.70 -8.49 10.71
C LEU A 466 -24.81 -8.32 11.94
N ASP A 467 -23.80 -9.17 12.05
CA ASP A 467 -22.72 -9.03 13.02
C ASP A 467 -21.50 -8.42 12.33
N ALA A 468 -20.92 -7.36 12.89
CA ALA A 468 -19.79 -6.65 12.30
C ALA A 468 -18.58 -6.65 13.21
N HIS A 469 -17.43 -7.02 12.64
CA HIS A 469 -16.12 -6.84 13.24
C HIS A 469 -15.38 -5.78 12.42
N PHE A 470 -14.96 -4.68 13.06
CA PHE A 470 -14.38 -3.54 12.37
C PHE A 470 -13.30 -2.85 13.19
N SER A 471 -12.36 -2.22 12.48
CA SER A 471 -11.35 -1.33 13.07
C SER A 471 -11.72 0.13 12.87
N LEU A 472 -11.14 1.02 13.68
CA LEU A 472 -11.34 2.46 13.60
C LEU A 472 -10.11 3.11 12.98
N ASP A 473 -10.27 3.66 11.77
CA ASP A 473 -9.19 4.35 11.05
C ASP A 473 -9.45 5.87 11.05
N VAL A 474 -8.59 6.63 11.75
CA VAL A 474 -8.61 8.09 11.70
C VAL A 474 -8.05 8.55 10.35
N TYR A 475 -8.77 9.42 9.65
CA TYR A 475 -8.34 9.99 8.38
C TYR A 475 -8.33 11.52 8.43
N ASP A 476 -7.47 12.09 7.59
CA ASP A 476 -7.38 13.52 7.33
C ASP A 476 -7.10 13.67 5.83
N TYR A 477 -8.13 14.04 5.07
CA TYR A 477 -8.12 14.00 3.61
C TYR A 477 -8.99 15.09 3.01
N GLN A 478 -8.46 15.84 2.04
CA GLN A 478 -9.19 16.89 1.32
C GLN A 478 -9.96 17.85 2.25
N GLN A 479 -9.29 18.40 3.27
CA GLN A 479 -9.90 19.32 4.25
C GLN A 479 -11.00 18.68 5.12
N HIS A 480 -11.12 17.35 5.12
CA HIS A 480 -12.05 16.62 5.98
C HIS A 480 -11.30 15.61 6.84
N ALA A 481 -11.46 15.72 8.15
CA ALA A 481 -10.96 14.77 9.11
C ALA A 481 -12.12 13.98 9.74
N GLY A 482 -11.83 12.78 10.24
CA GLY A 482 -12.83 11.99 10.95
C GLY A 482 -12.36 10.57 11.17
N ILE A 483 -13.28 9.71 11.63
CA ILE A 483 -13.02 8.29 11.83
C ILE A 483 -13.79 7.49 10.78
N ARG A 484 -13.16 6.44 10.28
CA ARG A 484 -13.75 5.47 9.34
C ARG A 484 -13.84 4.10 10.01
N LEU A 485 -15.02 3.50 10.00
CA LEU A 485 -15.18 2.11 10.44
C LEU A 485 -14.85 1.18 9.28
N VAL A 486 -13.78 0.41 9.40
CA VAL A 486 -13.29 -0.50 8.35
C VAL A 486 -13.65 -1.93 8.69
N ALA A 487 -14.58 -2.51 7.94
CA ALA A 487 -15.07 -3.87 8.16
C ALA A 487 -13.97 -4.90 7.87
N LYS A 488 -13.68 -5.73 8.87
CA LYS A 488 -12.77 -6.88 8.79
C LYS A 488 -13.55 -8.17 8.57
N ARG A 489 -14.70 -8.31 9.23
CA ARG A 489 -15.63 -9.42 9.05
C ARG A 489 -17.08 -8.96 9.15
N LEU A 490 -17.94 -9.46 8.26
CA LEU A 490 -19.38 -9.24 8.29
C LEU A 490 -20.09 -10.59 8.25
N ILE A 491 -21.05 -10.81 9.14
CA ILE A 491 -21.87 -12.02 9.19
C ILE A 491 -23.32 -11.60 8.98
N VAL A 492 -23.89 -11.90 7.81
CA VAL A 492 -25.26 -11.53 7.46
C VAL A 492 -26.20 -12.64 7.91
N HIS A 493 -27.25 -12.31 8.65
CA HIS A 493 -28.21 -13.29 9.13
C HIS A 493 -29.28 -13.52 8.07
N TYR A 494 -29.62 -14.79 7.82
CA TYR A 494 -30.67 -15.13 6.87
C TYR A 494 -32.00 -14.50 7.32
N LYS A 495 -32.68 -13.82 6.39
CA LYS A 495 -34.00 -13.26 6.65
C LYS A 495 -35.01 -14.40 6.65
N GLN A 496 -35.58 -14.71 7.80
CA GLN A 496 -36.75 -15.59 7.84
C GLN A 496 -37.89 -14.85 7.14
N GLU A 497 -38.20 -15.22 5.90
CA GLU A 497 -39.44 -14.78 5.27
C GLU A 497 -40.59 -15.31 6.13
N TYR A 498 -41.22 -14.41 6.89
CA TYR A 498 -42.54 -14.70 7.41
C TYR A 498 -43.45 -14.89 6.20
N LEU A 499 -43.73 -16.16 5.89
CA LEU A 499 -44.91 -16.56 5.13
C LEU A 499 -46.09 -15.78 5.72
N ARG A 500 -46.54 -14.75 5.00
CA ARG A 500 -47.90 -14.26 5.16
C ARG A 500 -48.78 -15.41 4.69
N SER A 501 -49.35 -16.15 5.64
CA SER A 501 -50.41 -17.10 5.37
C SER A 501 -51.54 -16.39 4.60
N PRO A 502 -52.17 -17.07 3.62
CA PRO A 502 -53.01 -16.46 2.59
C PRO A 502 -54.24 -15.71 3.11
#